data_AF-A0A917C8E5-F1
#
_entry.id   AF-A0A917C8E5-F1
#
_cell.length_a   1.000
_cell.length_b   1.000
_cell.length_c   1.000
_cell.angle_alpha   90.00
_cell.angle_beta   90.00
_cell.angle_gamma   90.00
#
_symmetry.space_group_name_H-M   'P 1'
#
loop_
_entity.id
_entity.type
_entity.pdbx_description
1 polymer ?
#
loop_
_entity_poly.entity_id
_entity_poly.type
_entity_poly.pdbx_seq_one_letter_code
_entity_poly.pdbx_strand_id
1 'polypeptide(L)'
;MGMFDQWKNIFSVGNTISQSSNTQPDDVLKTKSALAQTGDYKVPDFGITDIPDMGMIDGLKKFQKKNGLKVDGVMKPGGPTESKLGETMANQGVSNTGLLEVAKPKSKVPKIDPLTGLPEVKMPKLKKPTAKMWEQVAQQQKPKAIPWFQSSKIKPVEDESHSANTRTMDGLLQYSKNGSLPALYADSLKNGDEKAVHEYANFMQQLSGRKGERVEGFHQEVVSRLPENVKQVFAQLEMDNDGNEATMGTNTESQFSERVAAQSAENVQRGKGTSEKNDENTEDKKGENEGDVTVAGGDDDDGKCDQKQAEYKARKEEYDSYENAISTLDGAIEDLENDIEDYKGKDPSFFDFECRKKVREFIKLVELYNIFFGKGKAVSKLLKLKLEWLTVKACSDSKAAERKRQFIEDMESALNGLISTRDDIEDALPDKETEVNDALDALGDCKDNA
;
A
#
# COMPACT_ATOMS: atom_id res chain seq x y z
N MET A 1 4.24 -42.25 -14.21
CA MET A 1 4.13 -41.45 -12.97
C MET A 1 4.05 -42.43 -11.81
N GLY A 2 5.13 -42.54 -11.03
CA GLY A 2 5.25 -43.59 -10.01
C GLY A 2 4.42 -43.25 -8.77
N MET A 3 3.94 -44.27 -8.05
CA MET A 3 3.18 -44.13 -6.79
C MET A 3 3.90 -43.28 -5.74
N PHE A 4 5.23 -43.14 -5.85
CA PHE A 4 6.07 -42.30 -4.99
C PHE A 4 5.95 -40.79 -5.24
N ASP A 5 5.51 -40.34 -6.43
CA ASP A 5 5.36 -38.89 -6.70
C ASP A 5 4.12 -38.29 -6.02
N GLN A 6 3.09 -39.10 -5.72
CA GLN A 6 1.93 -38.64 -4.95
C GLN A 6 2.26 -38.34 -3.48
N TRP A 7 3.32 -38.96 -2.94
CA TRP A 7 3.67 -38.82 -1.52
C TRP A 7 4.52 -37.58 -1.23
N LYS A 8 5.21 -37.03 -2.24
CA LYS A 8 5.98 -35.78 -2.11
C LYS A 8 5.12 -34.54 -1.85
N ASN A 9 3.79 -34.63 -1.99
CA ASN A 9 2.87 -33.48 -1.87
C ASN A 9 2.06 -33.43 -0.57
N ILE A 10 2.39 -34.23 0.45
CA ILE A 10 1.63 -34.22 1.73
C ILE A 10 1.97 -32.96 2.55
N PHE A 11 3.24 -32.55 2.54
CA PHE A 11 3.68 -31.37 3.27
C PHE A 11 4.59 -30.53 2.39
N SER A 12 4.14 -29.32 2.04
CA SER A 12 4.99 -28.33 1.40
C SER A 12 4.69 -26.92 1.92
N VAL A 13 5.75 -26.12 2.00
CA VAL A 13 5.66 -24.70 2.34
C VAL A 13 5.99 -23.85 1.12
N GLY A 14 5.23 -22.76 0.93
CA GLY A 14 5.43 -21.85 -0.19
C GLY A 14 6.61 -20.92 0.02
N ASN A 15 6.83 -20.47 1.26
CA ASN A 15 7.89 -19.54 1.64
C ASN A 15 8.85 -20.12 2.69
N THR A 16 10.03 -19.50 2.80
CA THR A 16 10.95 -19.82 3.91
C THR A 16 10.32 -19.46 5.24
N ILE A 17 10.43 -20.38 6.19
CA ILE A 17 10.05 -20.18 7.59
C ILE A 17 11.32 -20.00 8.40
N SER A 18 11.48 -18.82 8.99
CA SER A 18 12.54 -18.46 9.92
C SER A 18 12.04 -17.40 10.89
N GLN A 19 12.86 -17.04 11.88
CA GLN A 19 12.54 -15.99 12.85
C GLN A 19 12.42 -14.59 12.22
N SER A 20 13.03 -14.37 11.05
CA SER A 20 13.09 -13.06 10.39
C SER A 20 12.41 -13.01 9.02
N SER A 21 11.77 -14.09 8.58
CA SER A 21 11.09 -14.16 7.28
C SER A 21 9.65 -13.71 7.38
N ASN A 22 9.14 -13.04 6.34
CA ASN A 22 7.72 -12.82 6.17
C ASN A 22 7.03 -14.12 5.70
N THR A 23 6.58 -14.94 6.65
CA THR A 23 5.98 -16.25 6.39
C THR A 23 4.48 -16.13 6.14
N GLN A 24 3.96 -16.88 5.16
CA GLN A 24 2.52 -16.90 4.86
C GLN A 24 1.74 -17.58 6.01
N PRO A 25 0.57 -17.05 6.41
CA PRO A 25 -0.26 -17.62 7.48
C PRO A 25 -0.53 -19.13 7.33
N ASP A 26 -0.80 -19.59 6.10
CA ASP A 26 -1.06 -21.02 5.81
C ASP A 26 0.17 -21.90 6.06
N ASP A 27 1.37 -21.42 5.72
CA ASP A 27 2.63 -22.14 5.94
C ASP A 27 2.92 -22.26 7.44
N VAL A 28 2.58 -21.23 8.23
CA VAL A 28 2.68 -21.25 9.69
C VAL A 28 1.76 -22.31 10.29
N LEU A 29 0.47 -22.31 9.90
CA LEU A 29 -0.51 -23.29 10.40
C LEU A 29 -0.10 -24.72 10.07
N LYS A 30 0.29 -24.98 8.81
CA LYS A 30 0.78 -26.31 8.38
C LYS A 30 1.98 -26.73 9.21
N THR A 31 2.96 -25.85 9.39
CA THR A 31 4.21 -26.15 10.09
C THR A 31 3.98 -26.41 11.57
N LYS A 32 3.20 -25.57 12.26
CA LYS A 32 2.85 -25.81 13.67
C LYS A 32 2.07 -27.11 13.85
N SER A 33 1.15 -27.42 12.93
CA SER A 33 0.37 -28.66 12.98
C SER A 33 1.24 -29.89 12.76
N ALA A 34 2.15 -29.84 11.78
CA ALA A 34 3.13 -30.89 11.52
C ALA A 34 4.04 -31.13 12.73
N LEU A 35 4.62 -30.05 13.29
CA LEU A 35 5.48 -30.15 14.48
C LEU A 35 4.72 -30.63 15.72
N ALA A 36 3.43 -30.28 15.86
CA ALA A 36 2.60 -30.79 16.95
C ALA A 36 2.41 -32.31 16.84
N GLN A 37 2.19 -32.81 15.61
CA GLN A 37 2.02 -34.24 15.35
C GLN A 37 3.32 -35.04 15.54
N THR A 38 4.47 -34.47 15.21
CA THR A 38 5.77 -35.10 15.49
C THR A 38 6.19 -35.01 16.97
N GLY A 39 5.44 -34.25 17.77
CA GLY A 39 5.68 -34.02 19.20
C GLY A 39 6.77 -32.98 19.49
N ASP A 40 7.19 -32.21 18.48
CA ASP A 40 8.26 -31.22 18.58
C ASP A 40 7.73 -29.81 18.92
N TYR A 41 6.43 -29.55 18.73
CA TYR A 41 5.76 -28.30 19.12
C TYR A 41 4.69 -28.53 20.20
N LYS A 42 4.76 -27.74 21.28
CA LYS A 42 3.76 -27.76 22.36
C LYS A 42 2.63 -26.81 22.00
N VAL A 43 1.47 -27.35 21.64
CA VAL A 43 0.27 -26.55 21.35
C VAL A 43 -0.15 -25.76 22.60
N PRO A 44 -0.26 -24.41 22.51
CA PRO A 44 -0.78 -23.59 23.60
C PRO A 44 -2.23 -23.91 23.94
N ASP A 45 -2.71 -23.50 25.13
CA ASP A 45 -4.09 -23.77 25.57
C ASP A 45 -5.15 -23.15 24.65
N PHE A 46 -4.82 -22.06 23.96
CA PHE A 46 -5.70 -21.39 22.99
C PHE A 46 -5.68 -22.04 21.58
N GLY A 47 -4.85 -23.06 21.35
CA GLY A 47 -4.75 -23.76 20.06
C GLY A 47 -3.62 -23.27 19.15
N ILE A 48 -3.61 -23.78 17.92
CA ILE A 48 -2.65 -23.39 16.88
C ILE A 48 -3.17 -22.15 16.14
N THR A 49 -2.37 -21.08 16.14
CA THR A 49 -2.64 -19.84 15.40
C THR A 49 -1.75 -19.73 14.17
N ASP A 50 -2.17 -18.90 13.21
CA ASP A 50 -1.50 -18.59 11.95
C ASP A 50 -0.37 -17.56 12.06
N ILE A 51 -0.18 -17.00 13.25
CA ILE A 51 0.91 -16.06 13.57
C ILE A 51 2.15 -16.86 13.99
N PRO A 52 3.32 -16.66 13.38
CA PRO A 52 4.54 -17.36 13.78
C PRO A 52 4.92 -16.97 15.22
N ASP A 53 5.31 -17.96 16.03
CA ASP A 53 5.73 -17.75 17.42
C ASP A 53 7.09 -18.42 17.70
N MET A 54 7.70 -18.04 18.83
CA MET A 54 9.00 -18.61 19.23
C MET A 54 8.90 -20.11 19.51
N GLY A 55 7.74 -20.60 19.96
CA GLY A 55 7.50 -22.02 20.19
C GLY A 55 7.64 -22.84 18.91
N MET A 56 7.16 -22.32 17.77
CA MET A 56 7.28 -22.93 16.46
C MET A 56 8.75 -23.02 16.02
N ILE A 57 9.52 -21.94 16.17
CA ILE A 57 10.94 -21.92 15.80
C ILE A 57 11.76 -22.88 16.69
N ASP A 58 11.45 -22.94 17.98
CA ASP A 58 12.07 -23.91 18.90
C ASP A 58 11.67 -25.35 18.53
N GLY A 59 10.44 -25.56 18.07
CA GLY A 59 9.97 -26.84 17.54
C GLY A 59 10.73 -27.28 16.30
N LEU A 60 10.98 -26.37 15.35
CA LEU A 60 11.84 -26.64 14.19
C LEU A 60 13.25 -27.04 14.62
N LYS A 61 13.87 -26.32 15.55
CA LYS A 61 15.21 -26.65 16.04
C LYS A 61 15.26 -28.02 16.72
N LYS A 62 14.23 -28.36 17.53
CA LYS A 62 14.11 -29.69 18.15
C LYS A 62 13.97 -30.78 17.11
N PHE A 63 13.08 -30.59 16.14
CA PHE A 63 12.87 -31.53 15.04
C PHE A 63 14.14 -31.75 14.21
N GLN A 64 14.83 -30.66 13.85
CA GLN A 64 16.10 -30.70 13.13
C GLN A 64 17.16 -31.49 13.91
N LYS A 65 17.33 -31.19 15.20
CA LYS A 65 18.28 -31.90 16.07
C LYS A 65 17.95 -33.40 16.17
N LYS A 66 16.68 -33.74 16.36
CA LYS A 66 16.18 -35.12 16.46
C LYS A 66 16.44 -35.94 15.20
N ASN A 67 16.46 -35.30 14.03
CA ASN A 67 16.64 -35.94 12.74
C ASN A 67 18.05 -35.75 12.13
N GLY A 68 19.02 -35.24 12.91
CA GLY A 68 20.39 -35.05 12.42
C GLY A 68 20.55 -33.97 11.33
N LEU A 69 19.62 -33.02 11.27
CA LEU A 69 19.68 -31.87 10.37
C LEU A 69 20.45 -30.71 11.01
N LYS A 70 20.82 -29.72 10.19
CA LYS A 70 21.38 -28.46 10.68
C LYS A 70 20.36 -27.75 11.57
N VAL A 71 20.74 -27.42 12.80
CA VAL A 71 19.86 -26.84 13.83
C VAL A 71 19.86 -25.30 13.73
N ASP A 72 19.30 -24.78 12.65
CA ASP A 72 19.20 -23.33 12.41
C ASP A 72 17.79 -22.76 12.64
N GLY A 73 16.79 -23.61 12.84
CA GLY A 73 15.39 -23.19 12.96
C GLY A 73 14.82 -22.64 11.65
N VAL A 74 15.44 -22.98 10.52
CA VAL A 74 15.01 -22.54 9.19
C VAL A 74 14.46 -23.71 8.39
N MET A 75 13.30 -23.49 7.78
CA MET A 75 12.71 -24.42 6.82
C MET A 75 12.48 -23.69 5.50
N LYS A 76 13.18 -24.12 4.46
CA LYS A 76 13.06 -23.58 3.10
C LYS A 76 12.16 -24.47 2.24
N PRO A 77 11.40 -23.90 1.28
CA PRO A 77 10.69 -24.65 0.24
C PRO A 77 11.58 -25.68 -0.44
N GLY A 78 11.16 -26.95 -0.48
CA GLY A 78 11.93 -28.07 -1.02
C GLY A 78 13.20 -28.42 -0.25
N GLY A 79 13.41 -27.82 0.93
CA GLY A 79 14.61 -27.99 1.74
C GLY A 79 14.66 -29.32 2.50
N PRO A 80 15.81 -29.63 3.12
CA PRO A 80 15.97 -30.86 3.89
C PRO A 80 15.05 -30.92 5.12
N THR A 81 14.80 -29.80 5.79
CA THR A 81 13.88 -29.73 6.93
C THR A 81 12.44 -30.08 6.52
N GLU A 82 11.93 -29.45 5.45
CA GLU A 82 10.58 -29.71 4.92
C GLU A 82 10.43 -31.15 4.46
N SER A 83 11.39 -31.62 3.65
CA SER A 83 11.39 -32.98 3.12
C SER A 83 11.34 -34.02 4.25
N LYS A 84 12.17 -33.84 5.29
CA LYS A 84 12.23 -34.77 6.42
C LYS A 84 10.98 -34.70 7.30
N LEU A 85 10.40 -33.51 7.47
CA LEU A 85 9.15 -33.34 8.21
C LEU A 85 8.00 -34.04 7.49
N GLY A 86 7.87 -33.85 6.17
CA GLY A 86 6.89 -34.55 5.34
C GLY A 86 7.06 -36.08 5.37
N GLU A 87 8.31 -36.57 5.27
CA GLU A 87 8.60 -38.01 5.39
C GLU A 87 8.19 -38.57 6.76
N THR A 88 8.49 -37.84 7.84
CA THR A 88 8.14 -38.25 9.21
C THR A 88 6.62 -38.36 9.37
N MET A 89 5.89 -37.40 8.82
CA MET A 89 4.42 -37.40 8.83
C MET A 89 3.82 -38.55 8.02
N ALA A 90 4.35 -38.80 6.82
CA ALA A 90 3.93 -39.92 5.98
C ALA A 90 4.16 -41.26 6.69
N ASN A 91 5.30 -41.42 7.36
CA ASN A 91 5.62 -42.62 8.14
C ASN A 91 4.71 -42.79 9.38
N GLN A 92 4.14 -41.71 9.90
CA GLN A 92 3.13 -41.75 10.97
C GLN A 92 1.71 -42.02 10.45
N GLY A 93 1.52 -42.18 9.14
CA GLY A 93 0.21 -42.40 8.52
C GLY A 93 -0.70 -41.18 8.57
N VAL A 94 -0.14 -39.97 8.74
CA VAL A 94 -0.94 -38.75 8.77
C VAL A 94 -1.23 -38.29 7.35
N SER A 95 -2.51 -38.25 6.99
CA SER A 95 -2.99 -37.63 5.75
C SER A 95 -3.17 -36.12 5.90
N ASN A 96 -3.27 -35.40 4.77
CA ASN A 96 -3.57 -33.95 4.74
C ASN A 96 -4.84 -33.58 5.50
N THR A 97 -5.82 -34.48 5.56
CA THR A 97 -7.04 -34.31 6.37
C THR A 97 -6.76 -34.30 7.86
N GLY A 98 -5.82 -35.12 8.36
CA GLY A 98 -5.46 -35.18 9.78
C GLY A 98 -4.70 -33.93 10.26
N LEU A 99 -3.96 -33.26 9.38
CA LEU A 99 -3.25 -32.00 9.67
C LEU A 99 -4.20 -30.90 10.13
N LEU A 100 -5.32 -30.71 9.43
CA LEU A 100 -6.29 -29.65 9.72
C LEU A 100 -7.15 -29.95 10.96
N GLU A 101 -7.26 -31.22 11.35
CA GLU A 101 -8.03 -31.60 12.53
C GLU A 101 -7.28 -31.29 13.84
N VAL A 102 -5.94 -31.35 13.82
CA VAL A 102 -5.10 -31.01 14.98
C VAL A 102 -5.09 -29.51 15.28
N ALA A 103 -5.29 -28.66 14.27
CA ALA A 103 -5.36 -27.21 14.43
C ALA A 103 -6.61 -26.74 15.19
N LYS A 104 -7.65 -27.56 15.29
CA LYS A 104 -8.84 -27.23 16.07
C LYS A 104 -8.52 -27.38 17.56
N PRO A 105 -8.73 -26.35 18.40
CA PRO A 105 -8.52 -26.48 19.83
C PRO A 105 -9.37 -27.65 20.33
N LYS A 106 -8.73 -28.62 20.98
CA LYS A 106 -9.42 -29.66 21.75
C LYS A 106 -10.05 -28.98 22.96
N SER A 107 -11.14 -28.26 22.70
CA SER A 107 -11.90 -27.59 23.71
C SER A 107 -12.38 -28.69 24.65
N LYS A 108 -11.83 -28.73 25.86
CA LYS A 108 -12.44 -29.43 27.02
C LYS A 108 -13.67 -28.65 27.48
N VAL A 109 -14.38 -28.02 26.55
CA VAL A 109 -15.69 -27.49 26.81
C VAL A 109 -16.58 -28.73 26.94
N PRO A 110 -17.36 -28.86 28.02
CA PRO A 110 -18.34 -29.94 28.16
C PRO A 110 -19.17 -30.04 26.88
N LYS A 111 -19.69 -31.23 26.54
CA LYS A 111 -20.57 -31.39 25.38
C LYS A 111 -21.71 -30.37 25.51
N ILE A 112 -21.62 -29.33 24.69
CA ILE A 112 -22.56 -28.25 24.60
C ILE A 112 -23.42 -28.57 23.38
N ASP A 113 -24.74 -28.55 23.57
CA ASP A 113 -25.69 -28.77 22.49
C ASP A 113 -25.43 -27.74 21.36
N PRO A 114 -25.25 -28.20 20.11
CA PRO A 114 -24.81 -27.36 19.00
C PRO A 114 -25.78 -26.24 18.62
N LEU A 115 -27.00 -26.22 19.16
CA LEU A 115 -27.93 -25.11 18.96
C LEU A 115 -27.93 -24.05 20.08
N THR A 116 -27.35 -24.32 21.27
CA THR A 116 -27.61 -23.46 22.45
C THR A 116 -26.39 -23.04 23.27
N GLY A 117 -25.20 -23.62 23.07
CA GLY A 117 -24.00 -23.02 23.68
C GLY A 117 -23.80 -23.26 25.19
N LEU A 118 -24.61 -24.10 25.86
CA LEU A 118 -24.54 -24.37 27.31
C LEU A 118 -24.38 -25.87 27.65
N PRO A 119 -23.70 -26.23 28.76
CA PRO A 119 -23.60 -27.61 29.22
C PRO A 119 -25.00 -28.18 29.51
N GLU A 120 -25.20 -29.47 29.23
CA GLU A 120 -26.48 -30.19 29.36
C GLU A 120 -26.96 -30.27 30.83
N VAL A 121 -27.38 -29.13 31.37
CA VAL A 121 -28.17 -29.04 32.58
C VAL A 121 -29.61 -29.35 32.15
N LYS A 122 -30.29 -30.25 32.86
CA LYS A 122 -31.75 -30.46 32.71
C LYS A 122 -32.46 -29.12 32.95
N MET A 123 -32.61 -28.32 31.90
CA MET A 123 -33.18 -26.99 32.03
C MET A 123 -34.70 -27.07 32.04
N PRO A 124 -35.38 -26.38 32.97
CA PRO A 124 -36.81 -26.16 32.87
C PRO A 124 -37.10 -25.39 31.58
N LYS A 125 -38.01 -25.94 30.76
CA LYS A 125 -38.52 -25.42 29.48
C LYS A 125 -38.17 -23.94 29.23
N LEU A 126 -37.07 -23.71 28.51
CA LEU A 126 -36.61 -22.36 28.18
C LEU A 126 -37.62 -21.67 27.25
N LYS A 127 -38.05 -20.47 27.63
CA LYS A 127 -38.88 -19.61 26.77
C LYS A 127 -38.01 -19.16 25.59
N LYS A 128 -38.58 -19.20 24.37
CA LYS A 128 -37.90 -18.77 23.15
C LYS A 128 -37.32 -17.36 23.33
N PRO A 129 -36.11 -17.06 22.81
CA PRO A 129 -35.52 -15.74 22.88
C PRO A 129 -36.49 -14.70 22.32
N THR A 130 -36.71 -13.63 23.08
CA THR A 130 -37.59 -12.53 22.64
C THR A 130 -36.97 -11.82 21.44
N ALA A 131 -37.78 -11.23 20.56
CA ALA A 131 -37.33 -10.43 19.41
C ALA A 131 -36.22 -9.41 19.77
N LYS A 132 -36.28 -8.84 20.97
CA LYS A 132 -35.29 -7.89 21.50
C LYS A 132 -33.88 -8.47 21.67
N MET A 133 -33.76 -9.77 21.96
CA MET A 133 -32.45 -10.45 22.05
C MET A 133 -31.86 -10.68 20.65
N TRP A 134 -32.71 -11.02 19.68
CA TRP A 134 -32.28 -11.16 18.28
C TRP A 134 -31.85 -9.83 17.69
N GLU A 135 -32.54 -8.74 18.04
CA GLU A 135 -32.16 -7.39 17.66
C GLU A 135 -30.82 -6.97 18.26
N GLN A 136 -30.53 -7.34 19.52
CA GLN A 136 -29.25 -7.06 20.17
C GLN A 136 -28.09 -7.86 19.54
N VAL A 137 -28.31 -9.12 19.17
CA VAL A 137 -27.31 -9.94 18.46
C VAL A 137 -27.08 -9.41 17.04
N ALA A 138 -28.15 -9.00 16.34
CA ALA A 138 -28.04 -8.39 15.03
C ALA A 138 -27.29 -7.04 15.08
N GLN A 139 -27.44 -6.27 16.16
CA GLN A 139 -26.66 -5.04 16.38
C GLN A 139 -25.17 -5.33 16.65
N GLN A 140 -24.82 -6.44 17.30
CA GLN A 140 -23.43 -6.84 17.56
C GLN A 140 -22.73 -7.48 16.35
N GLN A 141 -23.49 -8.03 15.39
CA GLN A 141 -22.96 -8.67 14.19
C GLN A 141 -22.87 -7.74 12.97
N LYS A 142 -23.17 -6.44 13.11
CA LYS A 142 -22.92 -5.50 12.02
C LYS A 142 -21.43 -5.51 11.69
N PRO A 143 -21.03 -5.77 10.43
CA PRO A 143 -19.63 -5.69 10.04
C PRO A 143 -19.13 -4.32 10.46
N LYS A 144 -17.99 -4.27 11.17
CA LYS A 144 -17.35 -2.99 11.47
C LYS A 144 -17.08 -2.31 10.14
N ALA A 145 -17.59 -1.09 9.99
CA ALA A 145 -17.32 -0.27 8.82
C ALA A 145 -15.80 -0.23 8.59
N ILE A 146 -15.40 -0.39 7.33
CA ILE A 146 -13.99 -0.24 6.97
C ILE A 146 -13.66 1.24 7.23
N PRO A 147 -12.61 1.59 7.98
CA PRO A 147 -12.22 2.98 8.13
C PRO A 147 -11.96 3.63 6.76
N TRP A 148 -12.39 4.88 6.56
CA TRP A 148 -12.28 5.56 5.26
C TRP A 148 -10.85 5.54 4.70
N PHE A 149 -9.83 5.62 5.57
CA PHE A 149 -8.42 5.59 5.20
C PHE A 149 -7.93 4.21 4.70
N GLN A 150 -8.73 3.15 4.82
CA GLN A 150 -8.46 1.82 4.22
C GLN A 150 -9.17 1.62 2.88
N SER A 151 -9.89 2.63 2.38
CA SER A 151 -10.53 2.56 1.07
C SER A 151 -9.48 2.43 -0.04
N SER A 152 -9.75 1.55 -1.01
CA SER A 152 -8.94 1.40 -2.24
C SER A 152 -8.99 2.63 -3.15
N LYS A 153 -9.87 3.60 -2.85
CA LYS A 153 -10.10 4.81 -3.64
C LYS A 153 -9.17 5.96 -3.27
N ILE A 154 -8.29 5.79 -2.29
CA ILE A 154 -7.36 6.86 -1.89
C ILE A 154 -6.22 6.93 -2.90
N LYS A 155 -6.01 8.13 -3.47
CA LYS A 155 -4.87 8.37 -4.36
C LYS A 155 -3.56 8.00 -3.66
N PRO A 156 -2.66 7.29 -4.35
CA PRO A 156 -1.31 7.10 -3.83
C PRO A 156 -0.65 8.48 -3.63
N VAL A 157 0.07 8.63 -2.54
CA VAL A 157 0.91 9.80 -2.29
C VAL A 157 2.22 9.69 -3.06
N GLU A 158 2.87 10.82 -3.31
CA GLU A 158 4.21 10.89 -3.89
C GLU A 158 5.22 10.05 -3.07
N ASP A 159 6.22 9.48 -3.73
CA ASP A 159 7.22 8.61 -3.09
C ASP A 159 7.97 9.32 -1.95
N GLU A 160 8.18 10.64 -2.08
CA GLU A 160 8.77 11.46 -1.02
C GLU A 160 7.87 11.51 0.22
N SER A 161 6.58 11.82 0.06
CA SER A 161 5.60 11.83 1.16
C SER A 161 5.43 10.44 1.76
N HIS A 162 5.42 9.39 0.94
CA HIS A 162 5.39 8.00 1.41
C HIS A 162 6.61 7.66 2.29
N SER A 163 7.80 8.06 1.83
CA SER A 163 9.07 7.86 2.56
C SER A 163 9.14 8.69 3.83
N ALA A 164 8.65 9.94 3.80
CA ALA A 164 8.56 10.82 4.96
C ALA A 164 7.62 10.24 6.03
N ASN A 165 6.45 9.72 5.62
CA ASN A 165 5.53 8.99 6.49
C ASN A 165 6.20 7.75 7.09
N THR A 166 6.96 7.00 6.30
CA THR A 166 7.68 5.80 6.77
C THR A 166 8.69 6.16 7.88
N ARG A 167 9.51 7.20 7.66
CA ARG A 167 10.48 7.67 8.69
C ARG A 167 9.78 8.16 9.95
N THR A 168 8.69 8.88 9.78
CA THR A 168 7.87 9.37 10.90
C THR A 168 7.27 8.21 11.69
N MET A 169 6.81 7.16 10.99
CA MET A 169 6.33 5.92 11.58
C MET A 169 7.42 5.21 12.38
N ASP A 170 8.62 5.07 11.83
CA ASP A 170 9.75 4.45 12.51
C ASP A 170 10.07 5.15 13.83
N GLY A 171 10.05 6.49 13.84
CA GLY A 171 10.16 7.28 15.05
C GLY A 171 9.01 7.01 16.04
N LEU A 172 7.76 7.05 15.57
CA LEU A 172 6.56 6.80 16.39
C LEU A 172 6.60 5.41 17.08
N LEU A 173 7.10 4.39 16.37
CA LEU A 173 7.14 3.01 16.86
C LEU A 173 8.21 2.76 17.92
N GLN A 174 9.20 3.63 18.05
CA GLN A 174 10.19 3.57 19.13
C GLN A 174 9.61 3.99 20.49
N TYR A 175 8.48 4.71 20.50
CA TYR A 175 7.84 5.22 21.71
C TYR A 175 6.48 4.55 21.96
N SER A 176 6.14 4.36 23.24
CA SER A 176 4.84 3.80 23.65
C SER A 176 3.67 4.79 23.53
N LYS A 177 3.96 6.08 23.36
CA LYS A 177 2.99 7.17 23.24
C LYS A 177 3.02 7.76 21.83
N ASN A 178 1.94 8.42 21.43
CA ASN A 178 1.84 9.05 20.12
C ASN A 178 2.66 10.35 19.97
N GLY A 179 3.12 10.92 21.09
CA GLY A 179 3.89 12.16 21.08
C GLY A 179 3.06 13.36 20.61
N SER A 180 3.71 14.30 19.92
CA SER A 180 3.07 15.47 19.31
C SER A 180 2.50 15.20 17.91
N LEU A 181 2.74 14.02 17.35
CA LEU A 181 2.41 13.72 15.96
C LEU A 181 0.91 13.85 15.63
N PRO A 182 -0.03 13.43 16.51
CA PRO A 182 -1.44 13.67 16.28
C PRO A 182 -1.81 15.15 16.15
N ALA A 183 -1.11 16.04 16.88
CA ALA A 183 -1.32 17.47 16.76
C ALA A 183 -0.82 18.03 15.43
N LEU A 184 0.32 17.52 14.93
CA LEU A 184 0.86 17.92 13.63
C LEU A 184 -0.07 17.54 12.47
N TYR A 185 -0.61 16.31 12.47
CA TYR A 185 -1.61 15.91 11.47
C TYR A 185 -2.93 16.68 11.62
N ALA A 186 -3.39 16.93 12.84
CA ALA A 186 -4.57 17.76 13.03
C ALA A 186 -4.36 19.19 12.48
N ASP A 187 -3.16 19.74 12.62
CA ASP A 187 -2.82 21.06 12.11
C ASP A 187 -2.75 21.11 10.58
N SER A 188 -2.23 20.07 9.93
CA SER A 188 -2.23 19.99 8.45
C SER A 188 -3.63 19.77 7.88
N LEU A 189 -4.48 19.00 8.58
CA LEU A 189 -5.85 18.70 8.16
C LEU A 189 -6.83 19.85 8.41
N LYS A 190 -6.53 20.81 9.29
CA LYS A 190 -7.48 21.87 9.70
C LYS A 190 -7.96 22.74 8.53
N ASN A 191 -7.12 22.90 7.51
CA ASN A 191 -7.41 23.73 6.34
C ASN A 191 -8.15 22.96 5.23
N GLY A 192 -8.33 21.66 5.40
CA GLY A 192 -8.97 20.83 4.38
C GLY A 192 -8.08 20.51 3.19
N ASP A 193 -6.75 20.62 3.32
CA ASP A 193 -5.82 20.37 2.20
C ASP A 193 -5.88 18.90 1.75
N GLU A 194 -6.15 18.69 0.46
CA GLU A 194 -6.22 17.35 -0.16
C GLU A 194 -4.91 16.58 0.04
N LYS A 195 -3.76 17.25 -0.09
CA LYS A 195 -2.45 16.61 0.11
C LYS A 195 -2.33 16.09 1.53
N ALA A 196 -2.72 16.90 2.53
CA ALA A 196 -2.68 16.51 3.93
C ALA A 196 -3.59 15.31 4.26
N VAL A 197 -4.77 15.23 3.62
CA VAL A 197 -5.69 14.09 3.78
C VAL A 197 -5.08 12.80 3.24
N HIS A 198 -4.46 12.84 2.06
CA HIS A 198 -3.83 11.67 1.47
C HIS A 198 -2.59 11.24 2.24
N GLU A 199 -1.75 12.18 2.67
CA GLU A 199 -0.61 11.89 3.54
C GLU A 199 -1.05 11.26 4.86
N TYR A 200 -2.12 11.78 5.46
CA TYR A 200 -2.70 11.21 6.66
C TYR A 200 -3.25 9.80 6.43
N ALA A 201 -4.02 9.59 5.37
CA ALA A 201 -4.54 8.28 5.02
C ALA A 201 -3.44 7.25 4.78
N ASN A 202 -2.41 7.62 4.01
CA ASN A 202 -1.25 6.78 3.74
C ASN A 202 -0.51 6.43 5.05
N PHE A 203 -0.32 7.41 5.95
CA PHE A 203 0.24 7.17 7.27
C PHE A 203 -0.60 6.17 8.08
N MET A 204 -1.93 6.30 8.08
CA MET A 204 -2.81 5.39 8.81
C MET A 204 -2.79 3.96 8.23
N GLN A 205 -2.68 3.81 6.90
CA GLN A 205 -2.49 2.51 6.25
C GLN A 205 -1.17 1.85 6.67
N GLN A 206 -0.07 2.61 6.65
CA GLN A 206 1.23 2.13 7.11
C GLN A 206 1.20 1.74 8.60
N LEU A 207 0.54 2.55 9.45
CA LEU A 207 0.39 2.26 10.87
C LEU A 207 -0.43 0.98 11.07
N SER A 208 -1.50 0.81 10.31
CA SER A 208 -2.33 -0.40 10.35
C SER A 208 -1.56 -1.66 9.98
N GLY A 209 -0.65 -1.58 9.00
CA GLY A 209 0.19 -2.71 8.61
C GLY A 209 1.25 -3.11 9.64
N ARG A 210 1.68 -2.17 10.50
CA ARG A 210 2.78 -2.41 11.47
C ARG A 210 2.31 -2.57 12.91
N LYS A 211 1.30 -1.81 13.32
CA LYS A 211 0.73 -1.73 14.68
C LYS A 211 -0.76 -1.38 14.63
N GLY A 212 -1.57 -2.30 14.11
CA GLY A 212 -3.02 -2.14 13.97
C GLY A 212 -3.73 -1.72 15.26
N GLU A 213 -3.24 -2.17 16.42
CA GLU A 213 -3.80 -1.81 17.72
C GLU A 213 -3.67 -0.32 18.08
N ARG A 214 -2.74 0.41 17.44
CA ARG A 214 -2.52 1.85 17.70
C ARG A 214 -3.37 2.76 16.79
N VAL A 215 -3.90 2.23 15.70
CA VAL A 215 -4.62 2.98 14.66
C VAL A 215 -5.80 3.76 15.26
N GLU A 216 -6.66 3.08 16.01
CA GLU A 216 -7.88 3.70 16.57
C GLU A 216 -7.54 4.83 17.55
N GLY A 217 -6.62 4.57 18.49
CA GLY A 217 -6.20 5.59 19.46
C GLY A 217 -5.50 6.79 18.81
N PHE A 218 -4.66 6.55 17.79
CA PHE A 218 -4.02 7.62 17.03
C PHE A 218 -5.04 8.44 16.24
N HIS A 219 -5.98 7.77 15.57
CA HIS A 219 -7.03 8.42 14.79
C HIS A 219 -7.93 9.31 15.66
N GLN A 220 -8.41 8.78 16.78
CA GLN A 220 -9.22 9.52 17.73
C GLN A 220 -8.49 10.74 18.28
N GLU A 221 -7.18 10.63 18.55
CA GLU A 221 -6.39 11.75 19.03
C GLU A 221 -6.27 12.87 17.98
N VAL A 222 -6.07 12.53 16.70
CA VAL A 222 -6.09 13.50 15.59
C VAL A 222 -7.46 14.16 15.46
N VAL A 223 -8.53 13.36 15.34
CA VAL A 223 -9.89 13.86 15.14
C VAL A 223 -10.35 14.74 16.31
N SER A 224 -9.98 14.41 17.55
CA SER A 224 -10.33 15.21 18.73
C SER A 224 -9.78 16.64 18.68
N ARG A 225 -8.66 16.85 17.98
CA ARG A 225 -7.94 18.13 17.85
C ARG A 225 -8.38 18.95 16.63
N LEU A 226 -9.14 18.36 15.71
CA LEU A 226 -9.64 19.07 14.53
C LEU A 226 -10.69 20.15 14.93
N PRO A 227 -10.84 21.22 14.13
CA PRO A 227 -11.99 22.10 14.21
C PRO A 227 -13.32 21.35 14.00
N GLU A 228 -14.40 21.79 14.65
CA GLU A 228 -15.69 21.08 14.62
C GLU A 228 -16.27 20.91 13.20
N ASN A 229 -16.08 21.89 12.32
CA ASN A 229 -16.47 21.78 10.91
C ASN A 229 -15.71 20.66 10.19
N VAL A 230 -14.42 20.46 10.48
CA VAL A 230 -13.63 19.41 9.85
C VAL A 230 -13.98 18.04 10.45
N LYS A 231 -14.27 17.95 11.76
CA LYS A 231 -14.75 16.71 12.40
C LYS A 231 -16.01 16.17 11.74
N GLN A 232 -16.94 17.04 11.38
CA GLN A 232 -18.18 16.62 10.71
C GLN A 232 -17.92 16.02 9.33
N VAL A 233 -16.96 16.57 8.58
CA VAL A 233 -16.54 15.99 7.30
C VAL A 233 -15.92 14.60 7.50
N PHE A 234 -15.07 14.42 8.51
CA PHE A 234 -14.50 13.11 8.85
C PHE A 234 -15.56 12.09 9.29
N ALA A 235 -16.51 12.49 10.13
CA ALA A 235 -17.63 11.63 10.52
C ALA A 235 -18.46 11.21 9.30
N GLN A 236 -18.69 12.12 8.36
CA GLN A 236 -19.39 11.79 7.11
C GLN A 236 -18.59 10.80 6.24
N LEU A 237 -17.26 10.97 6.13
CA LEU A 237 -16.41 10.01 5.42
C LEU A 237 -16.44 8.62 6.04
N GLU A 238 -16.53 8.52 7.38
CA GLU A 238 -16.68 7.24 8.08
C GLU A 238 -18.02 6.58 7.77
N MET A 239 -19.11 7.35 7.74
CA MET A 239 -20.46 6.85 7.42
C MET A 239 -20.61 6.46 5.94
N ASP A 240 -19.96 7.19 5.04
CA ASP A 240 -20.03 6.92 3.60
C ASP A 240 -19.31 5.61 3.22
N ASN A 241 -18.43 5.08 4.09
CA ASN A 241 -17.64 3.87 3.85
C ASN A 241 -18.27 2.55 4.34
N ASP A 242 -19.58 2.53 4.59
CA ASP A 242 -20.35 1.37 5.07
C ASP A 242 -20.47 0.19 4.07
N GLY A 243 -19.52 0.04 3.14
CA GLY A 243 -19.35 -1.18 2.33
C GLY A 243 -20.22 -1.26 1.08
N ASN A 244 -20.93 -0.19 0.71
CA ASN A 244 -21.65 -0.13 -0.56
C ASN A 244 -20.76 0.48 -1.65
N GLU A 245 -19.94 -0.37 -2.27
CA GLU A 245 -18.92 -0.02 -3.27
C GLU A 245 -19.48 0.80 -4.46
N ALA A 246 -20.81 0.73 -4.67
CA ALA A 246 -21.55 1.26 -5.80
C ALA A 246 -21.92 2.76 -5.76
N THR A 247 -21.82 3.47 -4.62
CA THR A 247 -22.29 4.87 -4.51
C THR A 247 -21.21 5.92 -4.30
N MET A 248 -19.96 5.53 -4.05
CA MET A 248 -18.85 6.50 -4.05
C MET A 248 -18.36 6.70 -5.48
N GLY A 249 -18.87 7.75 -6.14
CA GLY A 249 -18.24 8.32 -7.34
C GLY A 249 -16.82 8.79 -7.02
N THR A 250 -15.98 8.98 -8.03
CA THR A 250 -14.57 9.41 -7.97
C THR A 250 -14.36 10.82 -7.39
N ASN A 251 -15.32 11.37 -6.64
CA ASN A 251 -15.39 12.76 -6.21
C ASN A 251 -15.33 12.95 -4.68
N THR A 252 -15.08 11.90 -3.88
CA THR A 252 -14.85 12.06 -2.43
C THR A 252 -13.72 13.05 -2.12
N GLU A 253 -12.77 13.20 -3.06
CA GLU A 253 -11.61 14.08 -3.02
C GLU A 253 -11.98 15.57 -3.16
N SER A 254 -12.64 15.97 -4.25
CA SER A 254 -13.16 17.34 -4.44
C SER A 254 -14.15 17.68 -3.33
N GLN A 255 -14.95 16.70 -2.91
CA GLN A 255 -15.96 16.89 -1.87
C GLN A 255 -15.35 17.17 -0.49
N PHE A 256 -14.16 16.67 -0.15
CA PHE A 256 -13.58 16.98 1.16
C PHE A 256 -13.19 18.46 1.24
N SER A 257 -12.37 18.94 0.30
CA SER A 257 -11.95 20.34 0.22
C SER A 257 -13.14 21.27 0.03
N GLU A 258 -14.09 20.92 -0.85
CA GLU A 258 -15.33 21.68 -1.05
C GLU A 258 -16.20 21.71 0.21
N ARG A 259 -16.36 20.60 0.94
CA ARG A 259 -17.17 20.55 2.17
C ARG A 259 -16.51 21.37 3.27
N VAL A 260 -15.19 21.28 3.45
CA VAL A 260 -14.45 22.09 4.43
C VAL A 260 -14.56 23.57 4.09
N ALA A 261 -14.40 23.94 2.81
CA ALA A 261 -14.55 25.31 2.34
C ALA A 261 -16.00 25.83 2.48
N ALA A 262 -16.99 25.05 2.08
CA ALA A 262 -18.41 25.40 2.17
C ALA A 262 -18.85 25.58 3.62
N GLN A 263 -18.41 24.70 4.52
CA GLN A 263 -18.78 24.78 5.93
C GLN A 263 -18.05 25.91 6.65
N SER A 264 -16.83 26.24 6.23
CA SER A 264 -16.12 27.44 6.69
C SER A 264 -16.84 28.72 6.22
N ALA A 265 -17.32 28.76 4.98
CA ALA A 265 -18.11 29.87 4.45
C ALA A 265 -19.46 30.04 5.17
N GLU A 266 -20.16 28.95 5.47
CA GLU A 266 -21.42 28.96 6.23
C GLU A 266 -21.21 29.50 7.66
N ASN A 267 -20.12 29.11 8.32
CA ASN A 267 -19.78 29.61 9.66
C ASN A 267 -19.46 31.12 9.65
N VAL A 268 -18.78 31.62 8.62
CA VAL A 268 -18.55 33.08 8.44
C VAL A 268 -19.87 33.82 8.21
N GLN A 269 -20.80 33.26 7.44
CA GLN A 269 -22.13 33.85 7.22
C GLN A 269 -22.97 33.86 8.50
N ARG A 270 -22.97 32.79 9.31
CA ARG A 270 -23.64 32.77 10.62
C ARG A 270 -23.02 33.75 11.62
N GLY A 271 -21.70 33.94 11.58
CA GLY A 271 -21.00 34.92 12.43
C GLY A 271 -21.35 36.37 12.10
N LYS A 272 -21.67 36.70 10.85
CA LYS A 272 -22.09 38.05 10.44
C LYS A 272 -23.54 38.40 10.79
N GLY A 273 -24.38 37.41 11.13
CA GLY A 273 -25.81 37.61 11.39
C GLY A 273 -26.21 37.91 12.84
N THR A 274 -25.26 38.04 13.77
CA THR A 274 -25.55 38.22 15.21
C THR A 274 -24.92 39.47 15.85
N SER A 275 -24.36 40.38 15.05
CA SER A 275 -23.83 41.67 15.52
C SER A 275 -24.78 42.84 15.20
N GLU A 276 -26.08 42.64 15.34
CA GLU A 276 -27.06 43.72 15.20
C GLU A 276 -28.00 43.71 16.42
N LYS A 277 -27.94 44.80 17.19
CA LYS A 277 -28.59 45.08 18.50
C LYS A 277 -27.77 44.71 19.74
N ASN A 278 -26.81 45.57 20.06
CA ASN A 278 -26.78 46.31 21.33
C ASN A 278 -25.63 47.31 21.26
N ASP A 279 -25.95 48.58 21.01
CA ASP A 279 -25.15 49.74 21.42
C ASP A 279 -26.00 51.02 21.24
N GLU A 280 -26.90 51.25 22.21
CA GLU A 280 -27.31 52.60 22.59
C GLU A 280 -26.40 53.05 23.73
N ASN A 281 -25.35 53.80 23.39
CA ASN A 281 -24.74 54.91 24.14
C ASN A 281 -23.25 54.99 23.83
N THR A 282 -22.84 55.93 22.97
CA THR A 282 -21.77 56.86 23.35
C THR A 282 -21.80 58.11 22.48
N GLU A 283 -21.84 59.24 23.17
CA GLU A 283 -21.79 60.60 22.64
C GLU A 283 -20.46 60.91 21.92
N ASP A 284 -20.59 61.72 20.87
CA ASP A 284 -19.71 62.80 20.45
C ASP A 284 -18.20 62.69 20.75
N LYS A 285 -17.42 62.50 19.68
CA LYS A 285 -16.27 63.38 19.40
C LYS A 285 -15.94 63.43 17.92
N LYS A 286 -16.30 64.58 17.35
CA LYS A 286 -15.95 65.11 16.04
C LYS A 286 -14.45 65.43 16.01
N GLY A 287 -13.71 64.79 15.11
CA GLY A 287 -12.30 65.07 14.82
C GLY A 287 -12.11 65.04 13.31
N GLU A 288 -12.04 66.22 12.72
CA GLU A 288 -11.72 66.49 11.33
C GLU A 288 -10.30 65.98 11.02
N ASN A 289 -10.13 65.30 9.89
CA ASN A 289 -8.86 65.34 9.18
C ASN A 289 -9.13 65.22 7.68
N GLU A 290 -9.01 66.38 7.03
CA GLU A 290 -8.96 66.54 5.58
C GLU A 290 -7.58 66.13 5.06
N GLY A 291 -7.57 65.53 3.87
CA GLY A 291 -6.52 65.72 2.88
C GLY A 291 -5.29 64.82 3.00
N ASP A 292 -5.28 63.73 2.24
CA ASP A 292 -4.09 63.45 1.45
C ASP A 292 -4.45 62.88 0.09
N VAL A 293 -3.76 63.40 -0.91
CA VAL A 293 -4.01 63.27 -2.33
C VAL A 293 -3.37 61.97 -2.81
N THR A 294 -4.19 61.16 -3.48
CA THR A 294 -3.78 60.01 -4.28
C THR A 294 -2.65 60.36 -5.26
N VAL A 295 -1.47 59.77 -5.04
CA VAL A 295 -0.49 59.50 -6.09
C VAL A 295 -0.36 57.98 -6.19
N ALA A 296 -1.24 57.39 -6.99
CA ALA A 296 -1.15 56.00 -7.42
C ALA A 296 -0.27 55.96 -8.67
N GLY A 297 0.97 55.50 -8.47
CA GLY A 297 2.00 55.36 -9.49
C GLY A 297 3.25 54.79 -8.84
N GLY A 298 3.09 53.69 -8.11
CA GLY A 298 4.21 52.85 -7.70
C GLY A 298 4.43 51.85 -8.83
N ASP A 299 5.60 51.91 -9.47
CA ASP A 299 5.99 51.00 -10.52
C ASP A 299 6.00 49.57 -9.95
N ASP A 300 5.09 48.72 -10.45
CA ASP A 300 4.88 47.31 -10.07
C ASP A 300 6.05 46.40 -10.54
N ASP A 301 7.29 46.75 -10.20
CA ASP A 301 8.47 45.95 -10.58
C ASP A 301 8.66 44.72 -9.68
N ASP A 302 8.12 44.73 -8.47
CA ASP A 302 8.22 43.59 -7.53
C ASP A 302 7.48 42.34 -8.05
N GLY A 303 6.33 42.52 -8.73
CA GLY A 303 5.54 41.40 -9.26
C GLY A 303 6.21 40.65 -10.42
N LYS A 304 7.16 41.29 -11.13
CA LYS A 304 7.87 40.67 -12.25
C LYS A 304 8.92 39.66 -11.78
N CYS A 305 9.54 39.89 -10.62
CA CYS A 305 10.56 38.98 -10.09
C CYS A 305 9.95 37.69 -9.52
N ASP A 306 8.78 37.78 -8.87
CA ASP A 306 8.04 36.59 -8.42
C ASP A 306 7.63 35.70 -9.61
N GLN A 307 7.19 36.30 -10.71
CA GLN A 307 6.84 35.57 -11.92
C GLN A 307 8.05 34.87 -12.55
N LYS A 308 9.20 35.57 -12.66
CA LYS A 308 10.45 34.98 -13.16
C LYS A 308 10.97 33.85 -12.27
N GLN A 309 10.82 33.96 -10.96
CA GLN A 309 11.22 32.92 -10.00
C GLN A 309 10.34 31.67 -10.11
N ALA A 310 9.03 31.86 -10.30
CA ALA A 310 8.11 30.76 -10.57
C ALA A 310 8.43 30.06 -11.91
N GLU A 311 8.76 30.83 -12.96
CA GLU A 311 9.14 30.28 -14.26
C GLU A 311 10.44 29.47 -14.20
N TYR A 312 11.49 29.99 -13.55
CA TYR A 312 12.73 29.24 -13.32
C TYR A 312 12.47 27.93 -12.57
N LYS A 313 11.67 27.99 -11.49
CA LYS A 313 11.32 26.80 -10.70
C LYS A 313 10.62 25.75 -11.55
N ALA A 314 9.63 26.15 -12.35
CA ALA A 314 8.90 25.24 -13.24
C ALA A 314 9.80 24.60 -14.30
N ARG A 315 10.67 25.39 -14.97
CA ARG A 315 11.61 24.87 -15.97
C ARG A 315 12.64 23.92 -15.36
N LYS A 316 13.10 24.21 -14.14
CA LYS A 316 14.02 23.33 -13.42
C LYS A 316 13.36 22.00 -13.04
N GLU A 317 12.12 22.03 -12.54
CA GLU A 317 11.36 20.81 -12.25
C GLU A 317 11.12 19.97 -13.52
N GLU A 318 10.88 20.62 -14.66
CA GLU A 318 10.79 19.94 -15.96
C GLU A 318 12.13 19.28 -16.35
N TYR A 319 13.25 19.99 -16.26
CA TYR A 319 14.59 19.45 -16.52
C TYR A 319 14.94 18.26 -15.62
N ASP A 320 14.74 18.39 -14.31
CA ASP A 320 14.99 17.33 -13.33
C ASP A 320 14.12 16.08 -13.65
N SER A 321 12.91 16.27 -14.20
CA SER A 321 12.07 15.16 -14.67
C SER A 321 12.67 14.43 -15.88
N TYR A 322 13.35 15.14 -16.80
CA TYR A 322 14.02 14.52 -17.94
C TYR A 322 15.25 13.71 -17.52
N GLU A 323 16.09 14.23 -16.62
CA GLU A 323 17.24 13.48 -16.07
C GLU A 323 16.80 12.19 -15.37
N ASN A 324 15.75 12.28 -14.54
CA ASN A 324 15.19 11.10 -13.86
C ASN A 324 14.65 10.07 -14.85
N ALA A 325 14.06 10.50 -15.97
CA ALA A 325 13.60 9.60 -17.00
C ALA A 325 14.75 8.87 -17.72
N ILE A 326 15.84 9.56 -18.04
CA ILE A 326 17.05 8.94 -18.60
C ILE A 326 17.59 7.89 -17.63
N SER A 327 17.75 8.23 -16.36
CA SER A 327 18.25 7.28 -15.35
C SER A 327 17.36 6.03 -15.23
N THR A 328 16.04 6.21 -15.31
CA THR A 328 15.08 5.10 -15.30
C THR A 328 15.19 4.23 -16.54
N LEU A 329 15.37 4.84 -17.72
CA LEU A 329 15.57 4.12 -18.99
C LEU A 329 16.89 3.34 -18.98
N ASP A 330 17.96 3.90 -18.44
CA ASP A 330 19.27 3.23 -18.33
C ASP A 330 19.17 1.94 -17.50
N GLY A 331 18.50 2.00 -16.34
CA GLY A 331 18.27 0.80 -15.52
C GLY A 331 17.43 -0.26 -16.26
N ALA A 332 16.40 0.17 -16.99
CA ALA A 332 15.55 -0.74 -17.76
C ALA A 332 16.28 -1.38 -18.96
N ILE A 333 17.17 -0.63 -19.62
CA ILE A 333 18.03 -1.11 -20.69
C ILE A 333 19.01 -2.15 -20.14
N GLU A 334 19.70 -1.84 -19.04
CA GLU A 334 20.66 -2.77 -18.40
C GLU A 334 19.98 -4.07 -17.97
N ASP A 335 18.81 -3.99 -17.33
CA ASP A 335 18.04 -5.18 -16.93
C ASP A 335 17.64 -6.03 -18.15
N LEU A 336 17.22 -5.39 -19.25
CA LEU A 336 16.81 -6.08 -20.47
C LEU A 336 17.99 -6.73 -21.21
N GLU A 337 19.15 -6.06 -21.25
CA GLU A 337 20.39 -6.61 -21.81
C GLU A 337 20.85 -7.84 -21.02
N ASN A 338 20.86 -7.75 -19.70
CA ASN A 338 21.19 -8.86 -18.80
C ASN A 338 20.24 -10.06 -19.01
N ASP A 339 18.94 -9.79 -19.17
CA ASP A 339 17.94 -10.81 -19.48
C ASP A 339 18.20 -11.48 -20.83
N ILE A 340 18.43 -10.70 -21.89
CA ILE A 340 18.72 -11.23 -23.23
C ILE A 340 19.95 -12.15 -23.19
N GLU A 341 21.00 -11.74 -22.48
CA GLU A 341 22.24 -12.53 -22.37
C GLU A 341 22.02 -13.83 -21.59
N ASP A 342 21.29 -13.78 -20.47
CA ASP A 342 20.91 -14.98 -19.71
C ASP A 342 20.06 -15.95 -20.55
N TYR A 343 19.19 -15.44 -21.42
CA TYR A 343 18.37 -16.25 -22.31
C TYR A 343 19.13 -16.85 -23.49
N LYS A 344 20.18 -16.19 -23.99
CA LYS A 344 21.05 -16.72 -25.06
C LYS A 344 21.75 -18.01 -24.62
N GLY A 345 22.12 -18.13 -23.34
CA GLY A 345 22.83 -19.30 -22.79
C GLY A 345 21.99 -20.49 -22.33
N LYS A 346 20.67 -20.34 -22.10
CA LYS A 346 19.84 -21.36 -21.45
C LYS A 346 19.13 -22.34 -22.41
N ASP A 347 19.03 -23.60 -21.98
CA ASP A 347 18.28 -24.66 -22.67
C ASP A 347 16.78 -24.29 -22.80
N PRO A 348 16.15 -24.49 -23.97
CA PRO A 348 14.73 -24.19 -24.20
C PRO A 348 13.73 -24.81 -23.20
N SER A 349 14.11 -25.87 -22.49
CA SER A 349 13.26 -26.53 -21.48
C SER A 349 13.05 -25.73 -20.19
N PHE A 350 13.82 -24.66 -19.95
CA PHE A 350 13.77 -23.84 -18.73
C PHE A 350 12.66 -22.76 -18.71
N PHE A 351 11.91 -22.58 -19.81
CA PHE A 351 11.17 -21.34 -20.08
C PHE A 351 9.76 -21.19 -19.47
N ASP A 352 9.18 -22.19 -18.80
CA ASP A 352 7.73 -22.18 -18.56
C ASP A 352 7.26 -21.34 -17.34
N PHE A 353 8.13 -21.14 -16.35
CA PHE A 353 7.76 -20.43 -15.10
C PHE A 353 8.40 -19.03 -14.96
N GLU A 354 9.69 -18.88 -15.24
CA GLU A 354 10.43 -17.62 -15.08
C GLU A 354 9.93 -16.53 -16.05
N CYS A 355 9.55 -16.93 -17.28
CA CYS A 355 9.11 -16.03 -18.34
C CYS A 355 7.85 -15.22 -17.94
N ARG A 356 6.88 -15.85 -17.25
CA ARG A 356 5.65 -15.17 -16.80
C ARG A 356 5.88 -14.15 -15.68
N LYS A 357 6.97 -14.30 -14.93
CA LYS A 357 7.33 -13.35 -13.86
C LYS A 357 7.98 -12.11 -14.47
N LYS A 358 9.02 -12.30 -15.29
CA LYS A 358 9.75 -11.18 -15.92
C LYS A 358 8.89 -10.39 -16.91
N VAL A 359 7.96 -11.06 -17.61
CA VAL A 359 6.98 -10.37 -18.47
C VAL A 359 6.04 -9.45 -17.68
N ARG A 360 5.67 -9.81 -16.45
CA ARG A 360 4.84 -8.94 -15.59
C ARG A 360 5.62 -7.72 -15.09
N GLU A 361 6.92 -7.84 -14.85
CA GLU A 361 7.78 -6.72 -14.49
C GLU A 361 7.98 -5.77 -15.68
N PHE A 362 8.16 -6.32 -16.89
CA PHE A 362 8.22 -5.53 -18.12
C PHE A 362 6.91 -4.77 -18.44
N ILE A 363 5.74 -5.36 -18.17
CA ILE A 363 4.45 -4.66 -18.35
C ILE A 363 4.37 -3.42 -17.44
N LYS A 364 4.87 -3.49 -16.22
CA LYS A 364 4.88 -2.34 -15.29
C LYS A 364 5.77 -1.21 -15.77
N LEU A 365 6.96 -1.53 -16.29
CA LEU A 365 7.87 -0.55 -16.91
C LEU A 365 7.21 0.17 -18.11
N VAL A 366 6.47 -0.58 -18.91
CA VAL A 366 5.76 -0.04 -20.07
C VAL A 366 4.55 0.83 -19.67
N GLU A 367 3.84 0.48 -18.60
CA GLU A 367 2.76 1.30 -18.05
C GLU A 367 3.29 2.62 -17.48
N LEU A 368 4.42 2.58 -16.75
CA LEU A 368 5.12 3.78 -16.28
C LEU A 368 5.51 4.69 -17.45
N TYR A 369 6.06 4.12 -18.52
CA TYR A 369 6.45 4.89 -19.71
C TYR A 369 5.26 5.62 -20.37
N ASN A 370 4.09 4.97 -20.47
CA ASN A 370 2.89 5.60 -21.04
C ASN A 370 2.35 6.74 -20.18
N ILE A 371 2.54 6.68 -18.85
CA ILE A 371 2.13 7.73 -17.91
C ILE A 371 2.99 8.98 -18.11
N PHE A 372 4.30 8.82 -18.29
CA PHE A 372 5.22 9.96 -18.37
C PHE A 372 5.23 10.66 -19.74
N PHE A 373 5.09 9.93 -20.86
CA PHE A 373 5.38 10.51 -22.17
C PHE A 373 4.17 10.70 -23.10
N GLY A 374 2.98 10.18 -22.74
CA GLY A 374 1.69 10.49 -23.38
C GLY A 374 1.56 10.19 -24.90
N LYS A 375 2.61 9.73 -25.57
CA LYS A 375 2.69 9.57 -27.03
C LYS A 375 3.52 8.34 -27.41
N GLY A 376 2.94 7.15 -27.27
CA GLY A 376 3.63 5.89 -27.59
C GLY A 376 2.84 4.96 -28.51
N LYS A 377 2.60 5.33 -29.77
CA LYS A 377 2.03 4.37 -30.77
C LYS A 377 2.90 3.10 -30.89
N ALA A 378 4.21 3.22 -30.72
CA ALA A 378 5.15 2.09 -30.71
C ALA A 378 4.93 1.17 -29.50
N VAL A 379 4.75 1.76 -28.33
CA VAL A 379 4.58 1.06 -27.04
C VAL A 379 3.23 0.34 -26.96
N SER A 380 2.16 0.98 -27.43
CA SER A 380 0.83 0.35 -27.57
C SER A 380 0.85 -0.85 -28.53
N LYS A 381 1.63 -0.77 -29.62
CA LYS A 381 1.79 -1.87 -30.58
C LYS A 381 2.58 -3.04 -29.96
N LEU A 382 3.59 -2.75 -29.13
CA LEU A 382 4.40 -3.72 -28.39
C LEU A 382 3.56 -4.45 -27.32
N LEU A 383 2.76 -3.71 -26.55
CA LEU A 383 1.79 -4.25 -25.60
C LEU A 383 0.75 -5.16 -26.26
N LYS A 384 0.23 -4.76 -27.43
CA LYS A 384 -0.78 -5.52 -28.17
C LYS A 384 -0.23 -6.81 -28.76
N LEU A 385 0.94 -6.77 -29.42
CA LEU A 385 1.63 -7.95 -29.93
C LEU A 385 1.96 -8.94 -28.81
N LYS A 386 2.30 -8.44 -27.62
CA LYS A 386 2.65 -9.25 -26.45
C LYS A 386 1.43 -9.86 -25.74
N LEU A 387 0.30 -9.15 -25.66
CA LEU A 387 -0.98 -9.69 -25.18
C LEU A 387 -1.52 -10.80 -26.09
N GLU A 388 -1.39 -10.62 -27.41
CA GLU A 388 -1.73 -11.65 -28.42
C GLU A 388 -0.79 -12.87 -28.33
N TRP A 389 0.49 -12.67 -27.98
CA TRP A 389 1.44 -13.77 -27.79
C TRP A 389 1.22 -14.54 -26.48
N LEU A 390 0.96 -13.83 -25.36
CA LEU A 390 0.67 -14.44 -24.06
C LEU A 390 -0.64 -15.24 -24.06
N THR A 391 -1.60 -14.88 -24.93
CA THR A 391 -2.83 -15.64 -25.14
C THR A 391 -2.62 -16.85 -26.05
N VAL A 392 -1.53 -16.93 -26.81
CA VAL A 392 -1.24 -18.03 -27.75
C VAL A 392 -0.09 -18.91 -27.24
N LYS A 393 -0.48 -19.97 -26.53
CA LYS A 393 0.29 -21.21 -26.24
C LYS A 393 1.36 -21.13 -25.15
N ALA A 394 0.89 -21.33 -23.92
CA ALA A 394 1.54 -22.28 -23.01
C ALA A 394 1.52 -23.71 -23.63
N CYS A 395 2.60 -24.44 -23.41
CA CYS A 395 2.79 -25.89 -23.60
C CYS A 395 3.06 -26.45 -25.01
N SER A 396 4.24 -27.10 -25.09
CA SER A 396 4.54 -28.33 -25.84
C SER A 396 4.26 -28.31 -27.34
N ASP A 397 5.26 -27.96 -28.17
CA ASP A 397 5.39 -28.49 -29.52
C ASP A 397 6.79 -28.19 -30.10
N SER A 398 7.19 -28.98 -31.11
CA SER A 398 8.46 -28.96 -31.86
C SER A 398 8.91 -27.61 -32.44
N LYS A 399 8.14 -26.53 -32.25
CA LYS A 399 8.44 -25.15 -32.65
C LYS A 399 9.03 -24.29 -31.54
N ALA A 400 9.37 -24.86 -30.39
CA ALA A 400 9.93 -24.11 -29.26
C ALA A 400 11.20 -23.33 -29.63
N ALA A 401 12.09 -23.89 -30.46
CA ALA A 401 13.31 -23.22 -30.90
C ALA A 401 13.04 -22.00 -31.80
N GLU A 402 12.10 -22.12 -32.74
CA GLU A 402 11.70 -21.02 -33.64
C GLU A 402 11.03 -19.88 -32.86
N ARG A 403 10.18 -20.22 -31.88
CA ARG A 403 9.55 -19.24 -30.99
C ARG A 403 10.54 -18.58 -30.03
N LYS A 404 11.55 -19.31 -29.53
CA LYS A 404 12.64 -18.73 -28.75
C LYS A 404 13.39 -17.70 -29.58
N ARG A 405 13.70 -18.02 -30.85
CA ARG A 405 14.34 -17.07 -31.77
C ARG A 405 13.47 -15.83 -31.99
N GLN A 406 12.19 -16.01 -32.31
CA GLN A 406 11.27 -14.87 -32.48
C GLN A 406 11.15 -14.01 -31.22
N PHE A 407 11.12 -14.63 -30.04
CA PHE A 407 11.05 -13.90 -28.77
C PHE A 407 12.31 -13.06 -28.52
N ILE A 408 13.50 -13.60 -28.82
CA ILE A 408 14.75 -12.84 -28.73
C ILE A 408 14.74 -11.68 -29.73
N GLU A 409 14.30 -11.90 -30.98
CA GLU A 409 14.18 -10.83 -31.98
C GLU A 409 13.20 -9.73 -31.54
N ASP A 410 12.07 -10.11 -30.92
CA ASP A 410 11.09 -9.15 -30.38
C ASP A 410 11.67 -8.36 -29.18
N MET A 411 12.46 -9.01 -28.31
CA MET A 411 13.17 -8.35 -27.21
C MET A 411 14.25 -7.39 -27.71
N GLU A 412 15.07 -7.81 -28.69
CA GLU A 412 16.09 -6.96 -29.31
C GLU A 412 15.44 -5.77 -30.04
N SER A 413 14.30 -5.98 -30.71
CA SER A 413 13.54 -4.87 -31.30
C SER A 413 12.98 -3.91 -30.24
N ALA A 414 12.54 -4.40 -29.08
CA ALA A 414 12.06 -3.57 -27.99
C ALA A 414 13.21 -2.77 -27.35
N LEU A 415 14.36 -3.41 -27.13
CA LEU A 415 15.59 -2.79 -26.65
C LEU A 415 16.01 -1.63 -27.55
N ASN A 416 16.06 -1.85 -28.87
CA ASN A 416 16.38 -0.79 -29.83
C ASN A 416 15.38 0.38 -29.80
N GLY A 417 14.11 0.10 -29.51
CA GLY A 417 13.10 1.15 -29.32
C GLY A 417 13.32 1.99 -28.04
N LEU A 418 13.75 1.35 -26.95
CA LEU A 418 14.10 2.05 -25.71
C LEU A 418 15.38 2.89 -25.89
N ILE A 419 16.40 2.34 -26.55
CA ILE A 419 17.64 3.08 -26.87
C ILE A 419 17.32 4.31 -27.72
N SER A 420 16.57 4.15 -28.82
CA SER A 420 16.18 5.29 -29.66
C SER A 420 15.40 6.36 -28.89
N THR A 421 14.57 5.97 -27.93
CA THR A 421 13.80 6.91 -27.10
C THR A 421 14.71 7.66 -26.14
N ARG A 422 15.65 6.95 -25.51
CA ARG A 422 16.66 7.55 -24.65
C ARG A 422 17.47 8.57 -25.44
N ASP A 423 17.91 8.21 -26.65
CA ASP A 423 18.65 9.10 -27.55
C ASP A 423 17.82 10.35 -27.91
N ASP A 424 16.52 10.19 -28.24
CA ASP A 424 15.63 11.32 -28.50
C ASP A 424 15.48 12.26 -27.28
N ILE A 425 15.52 11.72 -26.06
CA ILE A 425 15.46 12.50 -24.81
C ILE A 425 16.81 13.18 -24.55
N GLU A 426 17.92 12.48 -24.74
CA GLU A 426 19.28 12.98 -24.57
C GLU A 426 19.56 14.13 -25.55
N ASP A 427 19.09 14.02 -26.79
CA ASP A 427 19.18 15.08 -27.80
C ASP A 427 18.34 16.34 -27.44
N ALA A 428 17.25 16.18 -26.67
CA ALA A 428 16.41 17.29 -26.22
C ALA A 428 16.93 17.96 -24.93
N LEU A 429 17.82 17.30 -24.18
CA LEU A 429 18.33 17.78 -22.90
C LEU A 429 19.11 19.13 -23.01
N PRO A 430 19.97 19.36 -24.02
CA PRO A 430 20.69 20.62 -24.17
C PRO A 430 19.76 21.83 -24.39
N ASP A 431 18.66 21.64 -25.13
CA ASP A 431 17.67 22.71 -25.34
C ASP A 431 16.99 23.07 -24.01
N LYS A 432 16.66 22.06 -23.19
CA LYS A 432 16.07 22.25 -21.86
C LYS A 432 17.05 22.88 -20.86
N GLU A 433 18.31 22.49 -20.89
CA GLU A 433 19.37 23.11 -20.09
C GLU A 433 19.52 24.60 -20.45
N THR A 434 19.47 24.91 -21.75
CA THR A 434 19.49 26.30 -22.24
C THR A 434 18.27 27.08 -21.73
N GLU A 435 17.06 26.51 -21.78
CA GLU A 435 15.86 27.13 -21.25
C GLU A 435 15.95 27.44 -19.74
N VAL A 436 16.59 26.56 -18.95
CA VAL A 436 16.81 26.77 -17.51
C VAL A 436 17.87 27.85 -17.27
N ASN A 437 18.96 27.85 -18.04
CA ASN A 437 20.02 28.85 -17.95
C ASN A 437 19.52 30.25 -18.35
N ASP A 438 18.72 30.36 -19.42
CA ASP A 438 18.10 31.62 -19.82
C ASP A 438 17.16 32.16 -18.72
N ALA A 439 16.40 31.28 -18.06
CA ALA A 439 15.54 31.66 -16.93
C ALA A 439 16.36 32.07 -15.69
N LEU A 440 17.52 31.44 -15.48
CA LEU A 440 18.44 31.80 -14.40
C LEU A 440 19.12 33.16 -14.66
N ASP A 441 19.53 33.44 -15.89
CA ASP A 441 20.10 34.72 -16.29
C ASP A 441 19.05 35.84 -16.16
N ALA A 442 17.79 35.57 -16.53
CA ALA A 442 16.68 36.51 -16.34
C ALA A 442 16.38 36.84 -14.86
N LEU A 443 16.75 35.94 -13.93
CA LEU A 443 16.73 36.18 -12.49
C LEU A 443 17.92 37.01 -12.01
N GLY A 444 19.03 37.02 -12.74
CA GLY A 444 20.19 37.87 -12.45
C GLY A 444 19.80 39.35 -12.39
N ASP A 445 18.92 39.79 -13.28
CA ASP A 445 18.40 41.17 -13.32
C ASP A 445 17.50 41.53 -12.11
N CYS A 446 17.04 40.52 -11.36
CA CYS A 446 16.23 40.72 -10.15
C CYS A 446 17.08 40.85 -8.88
N LYS A 447 18.39 40.57 -8.93
CA LYS A 447 19.27 40.62 -7.74
C LYS A 447 19.62 42.03 -7.27
N ASP A 448 19.46 43.05 -8.11
CA ASP A 448 19.82 44.42 -7.75
C ASP A 448 18.70 45.17 -7.00
N ASN A 449 17.51 44.57 -6.86
CA ASN A 449 16.34 45.15 -6.19
C ASN A 449 15.93 44.44 -4.88
N ALA A 450 16.69 43.44 -4.42
CA ALA A 450 16.52 42.77 -3.12
C ALA A 450 17.65 43.16 -2.17
#